data_AF-A0A917WTK4-F1
#
_entry.id   AF-A0A917WTK4-F1
#
_cell.length_a   1.000
_cell.length_b   1.000
_cell.length_c   1.000
_cell.angle_alpha   90.00
_cell.angle_beta   90.00
_cell.angle_gamma   90.00
#
_symmetry.space_group_name_H-M   'P 1'
#
loop_
_entity.id
_entity.type
_entity.pdbx_description
1 polymer ?
#
loop_
_entity_poly.entity_id
_entity_poly.type
_entity_poly.pdbx_seq_one_letter_code
_entity_poly.pdbx_strand_id
1 'polypeptide(L)'
;MAAVVIANPWNARYAHHQIERRRAGAMGDDSKARRLQDERAELERRVRAGEWLKIGLAAKLLEIGRTTVHRMLDNEKIGYRWTPNRTQRECDPADIVRLLDERRERQVGKSATPPSE
;
A
#
# COMPACT_ATOMS: atom_id res chain seq x y z
N MET A 1 -37.29 31.98 10.87
CA MET A 1 -36.45 31.94 9.65
C MET A 1 -35.44 30.83 9.82
N ALA A 2 -35.75 29.64 9.30
CA ALA A 2 -34.95 28.44 9.48
C ALA A 2 -34.14 28.17 8.20
N ALA A 3 -32.81 28.09 8.34
CA ALA A 3 -31.92 27.71 7.25
C ALA A 3 -32.14 26.24 6.90
N VAL A 4 -32.64 25.98 5.69
CA VAL A 4 -32.75 24.65 5.11
C VAL A 4 -31.36 24.19 4.71
N VAL A 5 -30.80 23.24 5.46
CA VAL A 5 -29.59 22.50 5.08
C VAL A 5 -29.98 21.56 3.93
N ILE A 6 -29.54 21.89 2.71
CA ILE A 6 -29.71 21.04 1.54
C ILE A 6 -28.78 19.84 1.70
N ALA A 7 -29.33 18.72 2.16
CA ALA A 7 -28.63 17.45 2.25
C ALA A 7 -28.32 16.92 0.83
N ASN A 8 -27.04 16.72 0.55
CA ASN A 8 -26.52 16.24 -0.72
C ASN A 8 -26.96 14.76 -0.99
N PRO A 9 -27.63 14.45 -2.12
CA PRO A 9 -28.32 13.15 -2.34
C PRO A 9 -27.42 11.95 -2.68
N TRP A 10 -26.13 11.98 -2.38
CA TRP A 10 -25.17 10.93 -2.77
C TRP A 10 -24.89 9.87 -1.71
N ASN A 11 -25.57 9.89 -0.56
CA ASN A 11 -25.12 9.12 0.61
C ASN A 11 -26.03 7.97 1.10
N ALA A 12 -26.99 7.50 0.29
CA ALA A 12 -27.93 6.45 0.72
C ALA A 12 -27.81 5.11 -0.04
N ARG A 13 -26.96 5.01 -1.08
CA ARG A 13 -26.77 3.76 -1.86
C ARG A 13 -25.55 2.92 -1.45
N TYR A 14 -24.68 3.43 -0.57
CA TYR A 14 -23.46 2.71 -0.15
C TYR A 14 -23.55 2.01 1.21
N ALA A 15 -24.64 2.17 1.95
CA ALA A 15 -24.75 1.71 3.34
C ALA A 15 -25.50 0.37 3.53
N HIS A 16 -26.07 -0.24 2.48
CA HIS A 16 -26.91 -1.45 2.65
C HIS A 16 -26.32 -2.76 2.08
N HIS A 17 -25.14 -2.74 1.44
CA HIS A 17 -24.52 -3.93 0.83
C HIS A 17 -23.35 -4.54 1.65
N GLN A 18 -23.36 -4.29 2.98
CA GLN A 18 -22.27 -4.68 3.89
C GLN A 18 -22.65 -5.71 4.96
N ILE A 19 -23.94 -5.96 5.24
CA ILE A 19 -24.33 -6.82 6.36
C ILE A 19 -24.49 -8.29 5.94
N GLU A 20 -24.95 -8.59 4.71
CA GLU A 20 -25.17 -9.99 4.27
C GLU A 20 -23.90 -10.73 3.81
N ARG A 21 -22.82 -10.03 3.44
CA ARG A 21 -21.53 -10.66 3.09
C ARG A 21 -20.75 -11.20 4.30
N ARG A 22 -21.19 -10.91 5.52
CA ARG A 22 -20.46 -11.24 6.77
C ARG A 22 -20.56 -12.70 7.23
N ARG A 23 -21.51 -13.51 6.74
CA ARG A 23 -21.64 -14.92 7.17
C ARG A 23 -21.17 -15.96 6.14
N ALA A 24 -21.13 -15.64 4.85
CA ALA A 24 -20.63 -16.53 3.80
C ALA A 24 -19.22 -16.15 3.26
N GLY A 25 -18.77 -14.90 3.45
CA GLY A 25 -17.49 -14.40 2.93
C GLY A 25 -16.25 -14.71 3.79
N ALA A 26 -16.43 -15.20 5.02
CA ALA A 26 -15.34 -15.37 5.98
C ALA A 26 -14.30 -16.44 5.60
N MET A 27 -14.67 -17.49 4.84
CA MET A 27 -13.71 -18.51 4.37
C MET A 27 -12.94 -18.10 3.10
N GLY A 28 -13.46 -17.17 2.30
CA GLY A 28 -12.82 -16.70 1.07
C GLY A 28 -11.85 -15.52 1.29
N ASP A 29 -12.04 -14.77 2.38
CA ASP A 29 -11.21 -13.61 2.72
C ASP A 29 -9.79 -14.03 3.16
N ASP A 30 -9.68 -15.08 3.98
CA ASP A 30 -8.38 -15.62 4.41
C ASP A 30 -7.51 -16.09 3.24
N SER A 31 -8.13 -16.70 2.22
CA SER A 31 -7.41 -17.14 1.01
C SER A 31 -6.88 -15.96 0.20
N LYS A 32 -7.65 -14.86 0.13
CA LYS A 32 -7.23 -13.65 -0.58
C LYS A 32 -6.14 -12.91 0.21
N ALA A 33 -6.28 -12.80 1.53
CA ALA A 33 -5.30 -12.21 2.41
C ALA A 33 -3.96 -12.97 2.33
N ARG A 34 -3.99 -14.30 2.37
CA ARG A 34 -2.80 -15.16 2.19
C ARG A 34 -2.12 -14.93 0.85
N ARG A 35 -2.86 -14.96 -0.27
CA ARG A 35 -2.28 -14.70 -1.60
C ARG A 35 -1.59 -13.34 -1.70
N LEU A 36 -2.17 -12.31 -1.07
CA LEU A 36 -1.56 -10.98 -1.03
C LEU A 36 -0.29 -10.95 -0.16
N GLN A 37 -0.27 -11.68 0.96
CA GLN A 37 0.93 -11.85 1.79
C GLN A 37 2.02 -12.60 1.03
N ASP A 38 1.69 -13.70 0.34
CA ASP A 38 2.64 -14.48 -0.45
C ASP A 38 3.22 -13.64 -1.61
N GLU A 39 2.38 -12.88 -2.31
CA GLU A 39 2.82 -11.99 -3.38
C GLU A 39 3.75 -10.88 -2.87
N ARG A 40 3.45 -10.32 -1.69
CA ARG A 40 4.34 -9.32 -1.06
C ARG A 40 5.66 -9.91 -0.62
N ALA A 41 5.63 -11.10 -0.01
CA ALA A 41 6.84 -11.81 0.38
C ALA A 41 7.71 -12.11 -0.85
N GLU A 42 7.09 -12.48 -1.97
CA GLU A 42 7.79 -12.70 -3.23
C GLU A 42 8.42 -11.40 -3.78
N LEU A 43 7.68 -10.30 -3.77
CA LEU A 43 8.21 -9.00 -4.18
C LEU A 43 9.35 -8.53 -3.27
N GLU A 44 9.27 -8.79 -1.95
CA GLU A 44 10.34 -8.50 -1.00
C GLU A 44 11.59 -9.35 -1.28
N ARG A 45 11.43 -10.64 -1.60
CA ARG A 45 12.56 -11.51 -2.00
C ARG A 45 13.24 -10.99 -3.26
N ARG A 46 12.46 -10.63 -4.28
CA ARG A 46 12.96 -10.12 -5.56
C ARG A 46 13.75 -8.82 -5.39
N VAL A 47 13.22 -7.87 -4.62
CA VAL A 47 13.92 -6.60 -4.40
C VAL A 47 15.19 -6.79 -3.57
N ARG A 48 15.19 -7.70 -2.58
CA ARG A 48 16.40 -8.06 -1.82
C ARG A 48 17.44 -8.80 -2.67
N ALA A 49 17.03 -9.50 -3.72
CA ALA A 49 17.92 -10.08 -4.71
C ALA A 49 18.51 -9.03 -5.70
N GLY A 50 18.19 -7.74 -5.53
CA GLY A 50 18.66 -6.67 -6.39
C GLY A 50 17.80 -6.46 -7.65
N GLU A 51 16.57 -6.99 -7.68
CA GLU A 51 15.68 -6.78 -8.81
C GLU A 51 15.05 -5.39 -8.79
N TRP A 52 15.17 -4.68 -9.91
CA TRP A 52 14.54 -3.38 -10.11
C TRP A 52 13.04 -3.53 -10.31
N LEU A 53 12.26 -2.82 -9.50
CA LEU A 53 10.80 -2.95 -9.51
C LEU A 53 10.15 -1.81 -10.29
N LYS A 54 9.12 -2.15 -11.07
CA LYS A 54 8.23 -1.15 -11.66
C LYS A 54 7.48 -0.40 -10.55
N ILE A 55 7.16 0.87 -10.81
CA ILE A 55 6.41 1.74 -9.88
C ILE A 55 5.16 1.07 -9.30
N GLY A 56 4.40 0.36 -10.14
CA GLY A 56 3.18 -0.32 -9.69
C GLY A 56 3.43 -1.42 -8.65
N LEU A 57 4.55 -2.15 -8.79
CA LEU A 57 4.95 -3.21 -7.86
C LEU A 57 5.57 -2.61 -6.59
N ALA A 58 6.42 -1.59 -6.74
CA ALA A 58 6.99 -0.85 -5.61
C ALA A 58 5.88 -0.22 -4.74
N ALA A 59 4.87 0.40 -5.34
CA ALA A 59 3.72 0.97 -4.64
C ALA A 59 2.95 -0.09 -3.85
N LYS A 60 2.73 -1.27 -4.45
CA LYS A 60 2.04 -2.39 -3.79
C LYS A 60 2.85 -2.94 -2.63
N LEU A 61 4.16 -3.11 -2.80
CA LEU A 61 5.06 -3.62 -1.78
C LEU A 61 5.16 -2.68 -0.56
N LEU A 62 5.29 -1.38 -0.81
CA LEU A 62 5.34 -0.33 0.21
C LEU A 62 3.97 -0.01 0.81
N GLU A 63 2.87 -0.51 0.23
CA GLU A 63 1.48 -0.19 0.54
C GLU A 63 1.18 1.32 0.52
N ILE A 64 1.70 2.00 -0.51
CA ILE A 64 1.46 3.41 -0.77
C ILE A 64 0.87 3.62 -2.17
N GLY A 65 0.29 4.79 -2.42
CA GLY A 65 -0.23 5.13 -3.74
C GLY A 65 0.88 5.26 -4.80
N ARG A 66 0.58 4.91 -6.05
CA ARG A 66 1.50 5.10 -7.19
C ARG A 66 1.95 6.56 -7.37
N THR A 67 1.03 7.50 -7.13
CA THR A 67 1.33 8.94 -7.16
C THR A 67 2.37 9.33 -6.11
N THR A 68 2.33 8.70 -4.93
CA THR A 68 3.34 8.93 -3.89
C THR A 68 4.70 8.44 -4.35
N VAL A 69 4.77 7.25 -4.93
CA VAL A 69 6.03 6.72 -5.49
C VAL A 69 6.57 7.64 -6.59
N HIS A 70 5.72 8.11 -7.50
CA HIS A 70 6.13 9.09 -8.52
C HIS A 70 6.75 10.34 -7.90
N ARG A 71 6.11 10.94 -6.88
CA ARG A 71 6.67 12.10 -6.18
C ARG A 71 7.99 11.78 -5.48
N MET A 72 8.17 10.57 -4.96
CA MET A 72 9.43 10.16 -4.34
C MET A 72 10.57 10.07 -5.36
N LEU A 73 10.27 9.59 -6.58
CA LEU A 73 11.23 9.59 -7.70
C LEU A 73 11.53 11.02 -8.15
N ASP A 74 10.50 11.86 -8.29
CA ASP A 74 10.64 13.24 -8.76
C ASP A 74 11.41 14.12 -7.74
N ASN A 75 11.29 13.83 -6.45
CA ASN A 75 12.02 14.50 -5.36
C ASN A 75 13.34 13.81 -5.00
N GLU A 76 13.82 12.87 -5.82
CA GLU A 76 15.09 12.15 -5.63
C GLU A 76 15.22 11.46 -4.25
N LYS A 77 14.09 11.08 -3.66
CA LYS A 77 14.05 10.33 -2.39
C LYS A 77 14.36 8.85 -2.55
N ILE A 78 14.21 8.36 -3.78
CA ILE A 78 14.56 7.01 -4.20
C ILE A 78 15.19 7.07 -5.60
N GLY A 79 16.24 6.28 -5.81
CA GLY A 79 16.88 6.11 -7.10
C GLY A 79 15.95 5.49 -8.13
N TYR A 80 16.20 5.81 -9.40
CA TYR A 80 15.46 5.25 -10.51
C TYR A 80 16.29 5.06 -11.75
N ARG A 81 15.88 4.11 -12.58
CA ARG A 81 16.35 3.96 -13.96
C ARG A 81 15.18 3.94 -14.92
N TRP A 82 15.44 4.32 -16.15
CA TRP A 82 14.47 4.11 -17.24
C TRP A 82 14.56 2.67 -17.73
N THR A 83 13.42 2.08 -18.06
CA THR A 83 13.40 0.82 -18.82
C THR A 83 14.12 1.01 -20.17
N PRO A 84 14.60 -0.06 -20.83
CA PRO A 84 15.27 0.04 -22.13
C PRO A 84 14.44 0.82 -23.17
N ASN A 85 13.11 0.69 -23.12
CA ASN A 85 12.20 1.37 -24.04
C ASN A 85 11.80 2.79 -23.58
N ARG A 86 12.35 3.27 -22.45
CA ARG A 86 12.05 4.57 -21.81
C ARG A 86 10.56 4.84 -21.55
N THR A 87 9.74 3.79 -21.51
CA THR A 87 8.30 3.91 -21.30
C THR A 87 7.94 4.08 -19.83
N GLN A 88 8.77 3.55 -18.92
CA GLN A 88 8.52 3.53 -17.49
C GLN A 88 9.82 3.70 -16.71
N ARG A 89 9.70 4.23 -15.49
CA ARG A 89 10.78 4.25 -14.50
C ARG A 89 10.69 2.99 -13.63
N GLU A 90 11.83 2.42 -13.29
CA GLU A 90 11.98 1.36 -12.31
C GLU A 90 12.68 1.93 -11.08
N CYS A 91 12.23 1.50 -9.91
CA CYS A 91 12.74 1.93 -8.61
C CYS A 91 13.97 1.12 -8.24
N ASP A 92 14.96 1.79 -7.66
CA ASP A 92 16.18 1.17 -7.13
C ASP A 92 15.82 0.17 -6.01
N PRO A 93 16.25 -1.09 -6.12
CA PRO A 93 15.98 -2.08 -5.08
C PRO A 93 16.52 -1.70 -3.69
N ALA A 94 17.69 -1.08 -3.60
CA ALA A 94 18.32 -0.74 -2.33
C ALA A 94 17.47 0.28 -1.54
N ASP A 95 16.94 1.29 -2.23
CA ASP A 95 16.06 2.28 -1.63
C ASP A 95 14.71 1.72 -1.21
N ILE A 96 14.15 0.80 -2.00
CA ILE A 96 12.90 0.13 -1.64
C ILE A 96 13.09 -0.73 -0.38
N VAL A 97 14.20 -1.45 -0.26
CA VAL A 97 14.54 -2.21 0.96
C VAL A 97 14.68 -1.28 2.16
N ARG A 98 15.43 -0.18 2.03
CA ARG A 98 15.57 0.83 3.09
C ARG A 98 14.21 1.33 3.59
N LEU A 99 13.30 1.68 2.67
CA LEU A 99 11.97 2.16 3.03
C LEU A 99 11.08 1.08 3.70
N LEU A 100 11.25 -0.19 3.32
CA LEU A 100 10.57 -1.30 3.98
C LEU A 100 11.04 -1.47 5.42
N ASP A 101 12.36 -1.40 5.63
CA ASP A 101 12.96 -1.55 6.95
C ASP A 101 12.56 -0.37 7.87
N GLU A 102 12.66 0.88 7.38
CA GLU A 102 12.18 2.07 8.11
C GLU A 102 10.71 1.93 8.53
N ARG A 103 9.88 1.35 7.65
CA ARG A 103 8.47 1.12 7.95
C ARG A 103 8.27 0.04 9.00
N ARG A 104 9.03 -1.06 8.92
CA ARG A 104 9.00 -2.16 9.89
C ARG A 104 9.39 -1.66 11.27
N GLU A 105 10.46 -0.86 11.37
CA GLU A 105 10.90 -0.22 12.60
C GLU A 105 9.82 0.69 13.21
N ARG A 106 9.17 1.53 12.39
CA ARG A 106 8.07 2.39 12.84
C ARG A 106 6.87 1.59 13.36
N GLN A 107 6.60 0.42 12.79
CA GLN A 107 5.51 -0.45 13.26
C GLN A 107 5.86 -1.13 14.59
N VAL A 108 7.09 -1.63 14.73
CA VAL A 108 7.59 -2.24 15.98
C VAL A 108 7.64 -1.22 17.11
N GLY A 109 8.09 0.00 16.84
CA GLY A 109 8.12 1.09 17.81
C GLY A 109 6.73 1.57 18.26
N LYS A 110 5.69 1.38 17.42
CA LYS A 110 4.31 1.78 17.76
C LYS A 110 3.59 0.79 18.68
N SER A 111 4.01 -0.47 18.70
CA SER A 111 3.48 -1.51 19.59
C SER A 111 4.03 -1.46 21.01
N ALA A 112 5.07 -0.66 21.26
CA ALA A 112 5.60 -0.41 22.60
C ALA A 112 4.86 0.76 23.26
N THR A 113 3.56 0.61 23.54
CA THR A 113 2.93 1.41 24.59
C THR A 113 3.32 0.76 25.93
N PRO A 114 4.16 1.41 26.76
CA PRO A 114 4.40 0.89 28.10
C PRO A 114 3.05 0.85 28.85
N PRO A 115 2.77 -0.18 29.67
CA PRO A 115 1.59 -0.18 30.51
C PRO A 115 1.61 1.10 31.35
N SER A 116 0.54 1.89 31.27
CA SER A 116 0.32 3.01 32.17
C SER A 116 0.23 2.46 33.58
N GLU A 117 1.23 2.75 34.42
CA GLU A 117 1.14 2.65 35.88
C GLU A 117 0.21 3.72 36.44
#